data_AF-A0A420VI37-F1
#
_entry.id   AF-A0A420VI37-F1
#
_cell.length_a   1.000
_cell.length_b   1.000
_cell.length_c   1.000
_cell.angle_alpha   90.00
_cell.angle_beta   90.00
_cell.angle_gamma   90.00
#
_symmetry.space_group_name_H-M   'P 1'
#
loop_
_entity.id
_entity.type
_entity.pdbx_description
1 polymer ?
#
loop_
_entity_poly.entity_id
_entity_poly.type
_entity_poly.pdbx_seq_one_letter_code
_entity_poly.pdbx_strand_id
1 'polypeptide(L)'
;MKGKQWITGILLGLVVVVFIVYELGVFQHTQGGGAEKNQSGKGENININEAIDEQIENNSKYPDKETIVKKIIHGYQNFTTLEGEYEIYSPDPVPTVSKTRYAIDAEKQKSIRILYDNNEKISTVIWDEKQLKCMTFNETERTYTEYELQKTKKNEKEDKELGKFERLYGSRASVERELFSAGGFVVSSEYVLYLMDFRNWDYHEGKCMDLPCYQLQGKITDSGDMNGPFEMQVEKNTGTVIGFKVFDDQKRVKYSLTTKMIKIDQPLDETLFTKGTAGYKKLEPMDPSDFDF
;
A
#
# COMPACT_ATOMS: atom_id res chain seq x y z
N MET A 1 26.32 -20.16 36.96
CA MET A 1 25.00 -19.56 36.66
C MET A 1 25.29 -18.20 36.02
N LYS A 2 25.44 -18.01 34.69
CA LYS A 2 24.55 -18.26 33.53
C LYS A 2 23.10 -17.80 33.85
N GLY A 3 22.48 -16.86 33.14
CA GLY A 3 22.85 -16.16 31.90
C GLY A 3 22.07 -14.84 31.76
N LYS A 4 22.70 -13.90 31.03
CA LYS A 4 22.28 -12.52 30.80
C LYS A 4 21.07 -12.45 29.85
N GLN A 5 20.11 -11.59 30.20
CA GLN A 5 19.03 -11.08 29.36
C GLN A 5 19.62 -10.25 28.20
N TRP A 6 19.77 -10.83 27.01
CA TRP A 6 20.35 -10.13 25.84
C TRP A 6 19.67 -10.58 24.52
N ILE A 7 18.34 -10.67 24.48
CA ILE A 7 17.62 -11.11 23.25
C ILE A 7 16.50 -10.16 22.79
N THR A 8 15.97 -9.28 23.65
CA THR A 8 14.80 -8.44 23.27
C THR A 8 15.11 -7.19 22.44
N GLY A 9 16.37 -6.74 22.35
CA GLY A 9 16.74 -5.55 21.57
C GLY A 9 17.07 -5.80 20.09
N ILE A 10 17.45 -7.03 19.73
CA ILE A 10 17.93 -7.36 18.37
C ILE A 10 16.78 -7.82 17.47
N LEU A 11 15.75 -8.46 18.03
CA LEU A 11 14.59 -8.95 17.26
C LEU A 11 13.63 -7.84 16.81
N LEU A 12 13.41 -6.79 17.62
CA LEU A 12 12.56 -5.67 17.22
C LEU A 12 13.24 -4.77 16.17
N GLY A 13 14.55 -4.58 16.28
CA GLY A 13 15.34 -3.87 15.25
C GLY A 13 15.35 -4.61 13.91
N LEU A 14 15.47 -5.95 13.91
CA LEU A 14 15.47 -6.74 12.68
C LEU A 14 14.10 -6.75 11.99
N VAL A 15 12.97 -6.80 12.70
CA VAL A 15 11.64 -6.81 12.06
C VAL A 15 11.29 -5.46 11.44
N VAL A 16 11.65 -4.35 12.10
CA VAL A 16 11.42 -3.00 11.54
C VAL A 16 12.36 -2.72 10.37
N VAL A 17 13.61 -3.17 10.42
CA VAL A 17 14.54 -3.08 9.29
C VAL A 17 14.07 -3.97 8.14
N VAL A 18 13.60 -5.20 8.38
CA VAL A 18 13.08 -6.08 7.33
C VAL A 18 11.84 -5.50 6.66
N PHE A 19 10.92 -4.85 7.37
CA PHE A 19 9.76 -4.21 6.74
C PHE A 19 10.13 -2.98 5.89
N ILE A 20 11.06 -2.15 6.37
CA ILE A 20 11.56 -0.99 5.62
C ILE A 20 12.38 -1.44 4.40
N VAL A 21 13.18 -2.49 4.53
CA VAL A 21 13.99 -3.08 3.45
C VAL A 21 13.14 -3.89 2.47
N TYR A 22 12.05 -4.52 2.90
CA TYR A 22 11.12 -5.22 2.00
C TYR A 22 10.37 -4.21 1.14
N GLU A 23 9.84 -3.12 1.72
CA GLU A 23 9.19 -2.08 0.92
C GLU A 23 10.18 -1.27 0.06
N LEU A 24 11.43 -1.06 0.50
CA LEU A 24 12.48 -0.44 -0.34
C LEU A 24 13.08 -1.42 -1.39
N GLY A 25 13.09 -2.72 -1.12
CA GLY A 25 13.61 -3.76 -2.02
C GLY A 25 12.62 -4.11 -3.14
N VAL A 26 11.31 -4.11 -2.83
CA VAL A 26 10.24 -4.15 -3.84
C VAL A 26 10.34 -2.91 -4.75
N PHE A 27 10.72 -1.76 -4.20
CA PHE A 27 10.94 -0.49 -4.90
C PHE A 27 12.07 -0.51 -5.95
N GLN A 28 13.06 -1.39 -5.79
CA GLN A 28 14.19 -1.50 -6.72
C GLN A 28 14.04 -2.60 -7.75
N HIS A 29 13.37 -3.70 -7.41
CA HIS A 29 13.18 -4.81 -8.33
C HIS A 29 12.28 -4.44 -9.52
N THR A 30 11.47 -3.40 -9.39
CA THR A 30 10.64 -2.84 -10.47
C THR A 30 11.43 -1.97 -11.46
N GLN A 31 12.65 -1.54 -11.14
CA GLN A 31 13.54 -0.81 -12.06
C GLN A 31 14.63 -1.68 -12.70
N GLY A 32 14.95 -2.83 -12.11
CA GLY A 32 15.90 -3.80 -12.66
C GLY A 32 15.21 -4.88 -13.50
N GLY A 33 15.00 -4.62 -14.79
CA GLY A 33 14.63 -5.65 -15.76
C GLY A 33 15.72 -6.73 -15.85
N GLY A 34 15.61 -7.76 -15.02
CA GLY A 34 16.48 -8.93 -15.01
C GLY A 34 15.65 -10.19 -15.19
N ALA A 35 15.70 -10.75 -16.40
CA ALA A 35 15.12 -12.06 -16.69
C ALA A 35 15.87 -13.14 -15.91
N GLU A 36 15.29 -13.65 -14.82
CA GLU A 36 15.79 -14.85 -14.16
C GLU A 36 14.97 -16.10 -14.50
N LYS A 37 15.73 -17.16 -14.73
CA LYS A 37 15.36 -18.38 -15.44
C LYS A 37 14.50 -19.29 -14.57
N ASN A 38 13.38 -19.73 -15.14
CA ASN A 38 12.54 -20.81 -14.67
C ASN A 38 13.34 -22.04 -14.26
N GLN A 39 13.26 -22.43 -12.98
CA GLN A 39 13.57 -23.79 -12.54
C GLN A 39 12.29 -24.64 -12.51
N SER A 40 12.38 -25.71 -13.30
CA SER A 40 11.46 -26.83 -13.50
C SER A 40 10.82 -27.39 -12.22
N GLY A 41 9.49 -27.44 -12.21
CA GLY A 41 8.68 -28.37 -11.41
C GLY A 41 7.50 -28.88 -12.25
N LYS A 42 7.28 -30.20 -12.29
CA LYS A 42 6.16 -30.85 -12.99
C LYS A 42 4.81 -30.29 -12.50
N GLY A 43 4.15 -29.50 -13.34
CA GLY A 43 2.77 -29.06 -13.20
C GLY A 43 2.19 -28.87 -14.60
N GLU A 44 0.87 -29.01 -14.76
CA GLU A 44 0.18 -28.81 -16.04
C GLU A 44 0.67 -27.51 -16.72
N ASN A 45 0.98 -27.59 -18.01
CA ASN A 45 1.28 -26.42 -18.85
C ASN A 45 -0.02 -25.61 -19.01
N ILE A 46 -0.42 -24.88 -17.98
CA ILE A 46 -1.46 -23.86 -18.09
C ILE A 46 -0.85 -22.76 -18.95
N ASN A 47 -1.38 -22.59 -20.17
CA ASN A 47 -1.01 -21.46 -20.99
C ASN A 47 -1.50 -20.20 -20.26
N ILE A 48 -0.57 -19.51 -19.60
CA ILE A 48 -0.86 -18.31 -18.79
C ILE A 48 -1.68 -17.32 -19.62
N ASN A 49 -1.41 -17.17 -20.92
CA ASN A 49 -2.18 -16.25 -21.78
C ASN A 49 -3.65 -16.67 -21.97
N GLU A 50 -3.94 -17.97 -22.01
CA GLU A 50 -5.33 -18.46 -22.12
C GLU A 50 -6.09 -18.25 -20.81
N ALA A 51 -5.46 -18.51 -19.67
CA ALA A 51 -6.07 -18.23 -18.35
C ALA A 51 -6.36 -16.72 -18.17
N ILE A 52 -5.47 -15.87 -18.70
CA ILE A 52 -5.64 -14.41 -18.71
C ILE A 52 -6.84 -14.00 -19.56
N ASP A 53 -6.90 -14.48 -20.80
CA ASP A 53 -7.97 -14.11 -21.70
C ASP A 53 -9.33 -14.64 -21.19
N GLU A 54 -9.37 -15.83 -20.59
CA GLU A 54 -10.57 -16.37 -19.92
C GLU A 54 -11.01 -15.50 -18.73
N GLN A 55 -10.07 -15.06 -17.87
CA GLN A 55 -10.38 -14.18 -16.76
C GLN A 55 -10.89 -12.82 -17.23
N ILE A 56 -10.28 -12.24 -18.26
CA ILE A 56 -10.74 -10.99 -18.88
C ILE A 56 -12.14 -11.15 -19.46
N GLU A 57 -12.41 -12.25 -20.19
CA GLU A 57 -13.73 -12.53 -20.75
C GLU A 57 -14.77 -12.71 -19.65
N ASN A 58 -14.45 -13.45 -18.59
CA ASN A 58 -15.35 -13.64 -17.45
C ASN A 58 -15.65 -12.33 -16.73
N ASN A 59 -14.64 -11.48 -16.54
CA ASN A 59 -14.79 -10.19 -15.88
C ASN A 59 -15.57 -9.17 -16.73
N SER A 60 -15.52 -9.27 -18.07
CA SER A 60 -16.28 -8.39 -18.97
C SER A 60 -17.81 -8.44 -18.75
N LYS A 61 -18.32 -9.48 -18.08
CA LYS A 61 -19.73 -9.65 -17.70
C LYS A 61 -20.15 -8.76 -16.53
N TYR A 62 -19.21 -8.12 -15.83
CA TYR A 62 -19.43 -7.29 -14.65
C TYR A 62 -18.79 -5.90 -14.81
N PRO A 63 -19.28 -5.07 -15.75
CA PRO A 63 -18.66 -3.78 -16.07
C PRO A 63 -18.71 -2.76 -14.93
N ASP A 64 -19.68 -2.90 -14.04
CA ASP A 64 -19.83 -2.09 -12.84
C ASP A 64 -18.74 -2.43 -11.80
N LYS A 65 -18.42 -3.72 -11.63
CA LYS A 65 -17.30 -4.18 -10.79
C LYS A 65 -15.95 -3.76 -11.34
N GLU A 66 -15.76 -3.82 -12.66
CA GLU A 66 -14.56 -3.28 -13.31
C GLU A 66 -14.40 -1.78 -13.04
N THR A 67 -15.50 -1.03 -13.07
CA THR A 67 -15.50 0.41 -12.78
C THR A 67 -15.04 0.69 -11.34
N ILE A 68 -15.47 -0.13 -10.37
CA ILE A 68 -15.02 -0.01 -8.97
C ILE A 68 -13.53 -0.31 -8.86
N VAL A 69 -13.06 -1.42 -9.43
CA VAL A 69 -11.64 -1.81 -9.40
C VAL A 69 -10.75 -0.74 -10.04
N LYS A 70 -11.15 -0.22 -11.19
CA LYS A 70 -10.47 0.87 -11.89
C LYS A 70 -10.37 2.14 -11.04
N LYS A 71 -11.44 2.48 -10.32
CA LYS A 71 -11.43 3.60 -9.38
C LYS A 71 -10.42 3.39 -8.24
N ILE A 72 -10.28 2.18 -7.72
CA ILE A 72 -9.30 1.89 -6.66
C ILE A 72 -7.87 2.00 -7.23
N ILE A 73 -7.59 1.36 -8.37
CA ILE A 73 -6.26 1.39 -9.02
C ILE A 73 -5.81 2.82 -9.33
N HIS A 74 -6.71 3.64 -9.87
CA HIS A 74 -6.42 5.03 -10.24
C HIS A 74 -6.87 6.03 -9.18
N GLY A 75 -7.11 5.60 -7.94
CA GLY A 75 -7.76 6.43 -6.94
C GLY A 75 -6.98 7.68 -6.57
N TYR A 76 -5.65 7.61 -6.70
CA TYR A 76 -4.72 8.72 -6.53
C TYR A 76 -4.98 9.92 -7.46
N GLN A 77 -5.72 9.74 -8.56
CA GLN A 77 -6.06 10.82 -9.50
C GLN A 77 -7.32 11.58 -9.13
N ASN A 78 -8.11 11.06 -8.20
CA ASN A 78 -9.49 11.49 -7.97
C ASN A 78 -9.64 12.41 -6.75
N PHE A 79 -8.53 12.91 -6.20
CA PHE A 79 -8.49 13.91 -5.12
C PHE A 79 -7.34 14.89 -5.35
N THR A 80 -7.48 16.11 -4.83
CA THR A 80 -6.41 17.11 -4.78
C THR A 80 -5.67 17.06 -3.45
N THR A 81 -6.40 16.82 -2.36
CA THR A 81 -5.83 16.64 -1.03
C THR A 81 -6.45 15.44 -0.32
N LEU A 82 -5.63 14.76 0.48
CA LEU A 82 -6.08 13.65 1.30
C LEU A 82 -5.32 13.64 2.63
N GLU A 83 -6.03 13.73 3.74
CA GLU A 83 -5.50 13.55 5.10
C GLU A 83 -6.17 12.34 5.72
N GLY A 84 -5.43 11.51 6.46
CA GLY A 84 -6.06 10.39 7.15
C GLY A 84 -5.22 9.71 8.20
N GLU A 85 -5.90 8.82 8.92
CA GLU A 85 -5.32 7.90 9.88
C GLU A 85 -5.99 6.54 9.72
N TYR A 86 -5.20 5.46 9.63
CA TYR A 86 -5.71 4.09 9.64
C TYR A 86 -4.88 3.19 10.56
N GLU A 87 -5.52 2.12 11.01
CA GLU A 87 -4.88 1.02 11.75
C GLU A 87 -4.92 -0.26 10.92
N ILE A 88 -3.84 -1.03 10.97
CA ILE A 88 -3.80 -2.41 10.46
C ILE A 88 -3.65 -3.36 11.63
N TYR A 89 -4.55 -4.33 11.69
CA TYR A 89 -4.46 -5.47 12.58
C TYR A 89 -4.04 -6.71 11.80
N SER A 90 -2.99 -7.38 12.25
CA SER A 90 -2.56 -8.70 11.78
C SER A 90 -2.25 -9.62 12.98
N PRO A 91 -2.77 -10.85 13.03
CA PRO A 91 -2.63 -11.78 14.15
C PRO A 91 -1.33 -12.59 14.17
N ASP A 92 -0.58 -12.66 13.05
CA ASP A 92 0.55 -13.59 12.86
C ASP A 92 1.89 -12.86 12.65
N PRO A 93 3.00 -13.26 13.30
CA PRO A 93 3.14 -14.28 14.36
C PRO A 93 2.80 -13.80 15.77
N VAL A 94 2.57 -12.50 15.93
CA VAL A 94 2.06 -11.88 17.16
C VAL A 94 1.03 -10.83 16.72
N PRO A 95 -0.12 -10.72 17.41
CA PRO A 95 -1.07 -9.65 17.13
C PRO A 95 -0.39 -8.28 17.15
N THR A 96 -0.36 -7.64 16.00
CA THR A 96 0.19 -6.29 15.82
C THR A 96 -0.92 -5.35 15.43
N VAL A 97 -0.87 -4.14 15.99
CA VAL A 97 -1.69 -3.01 15.55
C VAL A 97 -0.72 -1.91 15.17
N SER A 98 -0.49 -1.75 13.87
CA SER A 98 0.26 -0.62 13.35
C SER A 98 -0.72 0.51 13.03
N LYS A 99 -0.30 1.75 13.28
CA LYS A 99 -1.09 2.94 12.97
C LYS A 99 -0.30 3.82 12.02
N THR A 100 -0.96 4.29 10.98
CA THR A 100 -0.38 5.22 10.00
C THR A 100 -1.19 6.50 9.99
N ARG A 101 -0.50 7.64 10.10
CA ARG A 101 -1.06 8.96 9.76
C ARG A 101 -0.42 9.44 8.47
N TYR A 102 -1.21 10.10 7.63
CA TYR A 102 -0.70 10.59 6.36
C TYR A 102 -1.42 11.85 5.89
N ALA A 103 -0.73 12.61 5.05
CA ALA A 103 -1.32 13.68 4.27
C ALA A 103 -0.68 13.73 2.88
N ILE A 104 -1.48 14.00 1.85
CA ILE A 104 -1.06 14.12 0.45
C ILE A 104 -1.66 15.40 -0.12
N ASP A 105 -0.82 16.25 -0.69
CA ASP A 105 -1.20 17.40 -1.49
C ASP A 105 -0.72 17.17 -2.93
N ALA A 106 -1.63 16.76 -3.80
CA ALA A 106 -1.33 16.40 -5.19
C ALA A 106 -0.94 17.63 -6.03
N GLU A 107 -1.50 18.81 -5.72
CA GLU A 107 -1.21 20.06 -6.44
C GLU A 107 0.15 20.65 -6.06
N LYS A 108 0.49 20.59 -4.76
CA LYS A 108 1.80 20.99 -4.26
C LYS A 108 2.85 19.90 -4.43
N GLN A 109 2.43 18.69 -4.78
CA GLN A 109 3.26 17.50 -4.92
C GLN A 109 4.07 17.22 -3.66
N LYS A 110 3.39 17.28 -2.51
CA LYS A 110 3.97 16.98 -1.20
C LYS A 110 3.18 15.89 -0.49
N SER A 111 3.88 15.04 0.25
CA SER A 111 3.23 14.10 1.13
C SER A 111 4.02 13.87 2.41
N ILE A 112 3.32 13.43 3.45
CA ILE A 112 3.92 12.97 4.69
C ILE A 112 3.25 11.68 5.12
N ARG A 113 4.06 10.73 5.60
CA ARG A 113 3.61 9.50 6.26
C ARG A 113 4.29 9.39 7.61
N ILE A 114 3.52 9.04 8.63
CA ILE A 114 3.99 8.80 9.97
C ILE A 114 3.54 7.42 10.40
N LEU A 115 4.48 6.56 10.73
CA LEU A 115 4.23 5.22 11.25
C LEU A 115 4.35 5.22 12.77
N TYR A 116 3.39 4.56 13.40
CA TYR A 116 3.37 4.28 14.83
C TYR A 116 3.35 2.77 15.07
N ASP A 117 4.13 2.34 16.06
CA ASP A 117 4.06 1.01 16.64
C ASP A 117 3.79 1.15 18.14
N ASN A 118 2.82 0.41 18.67
CA ASN A 118 2.39 0.50 20.07
C ASN A 118 2.16 1.96 20.57
N ASN A 119 1.59 2.81 19.71
CA ASN A 119 1.39 4.26 19.92
C ASN A 119 2.67 5.12 20.00
N GLU A 120 3.85 4.53 19.87
CA GLU A 120 5.09 5.27 19.73
C GLU A 120 5.34 5.63 18.27
N LYS A 121 5.75 6.87 18.02
CA LYS A 121 6.10 7.32 16.68
C LYS A 121 7.45 6.72 16.31
N ILE A 122 7.51 5.88 15.29
CA ILE A 122 8.74 5.15 14.92
C ILE A 122 9.39 5.67 13.64
N SER A 123 8.59 6.17 12.70
CA SER A 123 9.10 6.67 11.42
C SER A 123 8.30 7.87 10.91
N THR A 124 8.97 8.77 10.19
CA THR A 124 8.33 9.82 9.40
C THR A 124 9.02 9.93 8.06
N VAL A 125 8.24 9.91 6.98
CA VAL A 125 8.71 10.11 5.61
C VAL A 125 8.02 11.35 5.06
N ILE A 126 8.79 12.28 4.52
CA ILE A 126 8.28 13.50 3.87
C ILE A 126 8.78 13.50 2.44
N TRP A 127 7.84 13.61 1.51
CA TRP A 127 8.09 13.71 0.09
C TRP A 127 7.84 15.14 -0.41
N ASP A 128 8.78 15.71 -1.14
CA ASP A 128 8.63 16.99 -1.85
C ASP A 128 9.15 16.82 -3.29
N GLU A 129 8.23 16.49 -4.20
CA GLU A 129 8.57 16.24 -5.61
C GLU A 129 9.04 17.53 -6.30
N LYS A 130 8.54 18.70 -5.88
CA LYS A 130 8.96 20.00 -6.44
C LYS A 130 10.40 20.33 -6.09
N GLN A 131 10.82 19.98 -4.88
CA GLN A 131 12.21 20.13 -4.43
C GLN A 131 13.10 18.92 -4.78
N LEU A 132 12.54 17.90 -5.42
CA LEU A 132 13.23 16.63 -5.68
C LEU A 132 13.86 16.04 -4.42
N LYS A 133 13.11 16.02 -3.32
CA LYS A 133 13.63 15.62 -2.02
C LYS A 133 12.70 14.66 -1.31
N CYS A 134 13.29 13.60 -0.75
CA CYS A 134 12.64 12.74 0.24
C CYS A 134 13.46 12.75 1.52
N MET A 135 12.78 12.93 2.66
CA MET A 135 13.40 12.85 3.99
C MET A 135 12.76 11.73 4.78
N THR A 136 13.58 10.84 5.31
CA THR A 136 13.13 9.75 6.18
C THR A 136 13.76 9.93 7.56
N PHE A 137 12.94 9.90 8.60
CA PHE A 137 13.34 10.07 9.98
C PHE A 137 13.06 8.76 10.74
N ASN A 138 14.09 8.22 11.39
CA ASN A 138 13.92 7.23 12.45
C ASN A 138 13.69 7.99 13.77
N GLU A 139 12.48 7.87 14.30
CA GLU A 139 12.05 8.65 15.45
C GLU A 139 12.58 8.07 16.77
N THR A 140 12.92 6.77 16.78
CA THR A 140 13.47 6.04 17.93
C THR A 140 14.96 6.31 18.09
N GLU A 141 15.73 6.14 17.01
CA GLU A 141 17.20 6.32 17.01
C GLU A 141 17.63 7.77 16.88
N ARG A 142 16.68 8.67 16.57
CA ARG A 142 16.94 10.07 16.28
C ARG A 142 17.95 10.22 15.13
N THR A 143 17.70 9.50 14.05
CA THR A 143 18.48 9.60 12.81
C THR A 143 17.60 10.03 11.64
N TYR A 144 18.21 10.61 10.61
CA TYR A 144 17.50 10.91 9.37
C TYR A 144 18.39 10.71 8.14
N THR A 145 17.76 10.38 7.03
CA THR A 145 18.36 10.31 5.70
C THR A 145 17.67 11.31 4.77
N GLU A 146 18.40 11.74 3.76
CA GLU A 146 17.91 12.65 2.73
C GLU A 146 18.29 12.08 1.37
N TYR A 147 17.29 11.87 0.53
CA TYR A 147 17.42 11.35 -0.82
C TYR A 147 17.06 12.44 -1.81
N GLU A 148 17.92 12.64 -2.80
CA GLU A 148 17.61 13.46 -3.97
C GLU A 148 16.85 12.60 -4.98
N LEU A 149 15.69 13.09 -5.40
CA LEU A 149 14.80 12.39 -6.31
C LEU A 149 15.24 12.61 -7.74
N GLN A 150 15.28 11.53 -8.52
CA GLN A 150 15.47 11.69 -9.95
C GLN A 150 14.16 12.10 -10.61
N LYS A 151 14.22 13.09 -11.50
CA LYS A 151 13.08 13.45 -12.35
C LYS A 151 12.77 12.29 -13.29
N THR A 152 11.77 11.49 -12.94
CA THR A 152 11.17 10.55 -13.87
C THR A 152 10.39 11.33 -14.93
N LYS A 153 10.59 10.99 -16.21
CA LYS A 153 9.76 11.55 -17.28
C LYS A 153 8.34 11.05 -17.06
N LYS A 154 7.39 11.97 -16.91
CA LYS A 154 5.96 11.65 -16.88
C LYS A 154 5.61 10.97 -18.20
N ASN A 155 5.23 9.70 -18.15
CA ASN A 155 4.51 9.09 -19.27
C ASN A 155 3.10 9.70 -19.25
N GLU A 156 2.88 10.68 -20.12
CA GLU A 156 1.61 11.41 -20.26
C GLU A 156 0.44 10.53 -20.75
N LYS A 157 0.72 9.30 -21.18
CA LYS A 157 -0.33 8.30 -21.44
C LYS A 157 -0.68 7.60 -20.14
N GLU A 158 -1.38 8.31 -19.26
CA GLU A 158 -2.22 7.66 -18.26
C GLU A 158 -3.46 7.16 -19.01
N ASP A 159 -3.36 5.92 -19.52
CA ASP A 159 -4.48 5.30 -20.22
C ASP A 159 -5.67 5.25 -19.28
N LYS A 160 -6.79 5.78 -19.74
CA LYS A 160 -8.06 5.76 -19.02
C LYS A 160 -8.65 4.36 -18.98
N GLU A 161 -8.00 3.31 -19.48
CA GLU A 161 -8.51 1.93 -19.54
C GLU A 161 -7.49 0.99 -18.89
N LEU A 162 -7.98 -0.04 -18.19
CA LEU A 162 -7.11 -1.03 -17.56
C LEU A 162 -6.40 -1.85 -18.64
N GLY A 163 -5.07 -1.87 -18.61
CA GLY A 163 -4.27 -2.74 -19.45
C GLY A 163 -4.48 -4.22 -19.12
N LYS A 164 -4.05 -5.13 -20.01
CA LYS A 164 -4.17 -6.59 -19.79
C LYS A 164 -3.57 -7.03 -18.44
N PHE A 165 -2.44 -6.44 -18.04
CA PHE A 165 -1.76 -6.76 -16.78
C PHE A 165 -2.58 -6.30 -15.55
N GLU A 166 -3.14 -5.09 -15.60
CA GLU A 166 -3.97 -4.54 -14.51
C GLU A 166 -5.27 -5.34 -14.37
N ARG A 167 -5.86 -5.76 -15.50
CA ARG A 167 -7.04 -6.65 -15.53
C ARG A 167 -6.80 -8.07 -15.01
N LEU A 168 -5.54 -8.45 -14.84
CA LEU A 168 -5.15 -9.77 -14.37
C LEU A 168 -4.71 -9.76 -12.91
N TYR A 169 -3.78 -8.88 -12.58
CA TYR A 169 -3.13 -8.86 -11.28
C TYR A 169 -3.67 -7.78 -10.34
N GLY A 170 -4.54 -6.89 -10.82
CA GLY A 170 -5.04 -5.78 -10.01
C GLY A 170 -3.95 -4.79 -9.62
N SER A 171 -2.77 -4.91 -10.24
CA SER A 171 -1.57 -4.16 -9.91
C SER A 171 -1.11 -3.37 -11.12
N ARG A 172 -0.59 -2.18 -10.84
CA ARG A 172 0.05 -1.34 -11.85
C ARG A 172 1.49 -1.83 -12.03
N ALA A 173 1.82 -2.37 -13.20
CA ALA A 173 3.20 -2.78 -13.52
C ALA A 173 4.22 -1.62 -13.56
N SER A 174 3.78 -0.36 -13.57
CA SER A 174 4.69 0.78 -13.67
C SER A 174 4.03 2.08 -13.27
N VAL A 175 4.75 2.90 -12.51
CA VAL A 175 4.40 4.25 -12.01
C VAL A 175 3.78 4.23 -10.59
N GLU A 176 4.64 3.89 -9.64
CA GLU A 176 4.61 4.44 -8.30
C GLU A 176 4.79 5.96 -8.42
N ARG A 177 3.72 6.74 -8.29
CA ARG A 177 3.91 8.13 -7.90
C ARG A 177 4.21 8.07 -6.41
N GLU A 178 5.50 8.04 -6.09
CA GLU A 178 6.08 7.88 -4.75
C GLU A 178 5.40 8.81 -3.72
N LEU A 179 4.96 9.98 -4.18
CA LEU A 179 4.06 10.90 -3.48
C LEU A 179 2.87 10.21 -2.79
N PHE A 180 2.12 9.36 -3.50
CA PHE A 180 0.89 8.74 -3.02
C PHE A 180 1.12 7.49 -2.17
N SER A 181 2.35 6.96 -2.15
CA SER A 181 2.76 5.89 -1.22
C SER A 181 2.59 6.29 0.25
N ALA A 182 2.49 7.60 0.53
CA ALA A 182 2.20 8.10 1.86
C ALA A 182 0.86 7.60 2.40
N GLY A 183 -0.15 7.44 1.54
CA GLY A 183 -1.45 6.86 1.90
C GLY A 183 -1.41 5.34 2.09
N GLY A 184 -0.34 4.67 1.62
CA GLY A 184 -0.20 3.22 1.72
C GLY A 184 -1.43 2.48 1.16
N PHE A 185 -1.89 1.48 1.92
CA PHE A 185 -2.96 0.57 1.55
C PHE A 185 -4.33 1.22 1.26
N VAL A 186 -4.57 2.48 1.67
CA VAL A 186 -5.85 3.16 1.40
C VAL A 186 -5.89 3.85 0.03
N VAL A 187 -4.74 4.22 -0.54
CA VAL A 187 -4.63 4.96 -1.83
C VAL A 187 -4.04 4.09 -2.93
N SER A 188 -3.00 3.31 -2.60
CA SER A 188 -2.34 2.37 -3.49
C SER A 188 -2.67 0.95 -3.05
N SER A 189 -3.97 0.62 -3.08
CA SER A 189 -4.46 -0.57 -2.39
C SER A 189 -4.14 -1.84 -3.17
N GLU A 190 -3.15 -2.60 -2.69
CA GLU A 190 -2.86 -3.96 -3.18
C GLU A 190 -4.06 -4.90 -3.03
N TYR A 191 -5.05 -4.55 -2.18
CA TYR A 191 -6.26 -5.34 -2.00
C TYR A 191 -7.10 -5.50 -3.26
N VAL A 192 -6.86 -4.70 -4.31
CA VAL A 192 -7.48 -4.89 -5.62
C VAL A 192 -7.20 -6.29 -6.17
N LEU A 193 -6.05 -6.89 -5.86
CA LEU A 193 -5.74 -8.24 -6.30
C LEU A 193 -6.79 -9.27 -5.83
N TYR A 194 -7.41 -9.05 -4.67
CA TYR A 194 -8.47 -9.89 -4.12
C TYR A 194 -9.83 -9.69 -4.80
N LEU A 195 -9.98 -8.62 -5.57
CA LEU A 195 -11.20 -8.29 -6.30
C LEU A 195 -11.15 -8.78 -7.74
N MET A 196 -10.05 -9.37 -8.22
CA MET A 196 -9.87 -9.70 -9.65
C MET A 196 -10.72 -10.87 -10.16
N ASP A 197 -11.34 -11.67 -9.27
CA ASP A 197 -12.40 -12.60 -9.65
C ASP A 197 -13.77 -11.97 -9.34
N PHE A 198 -14.40 -11.37 -10.35
CA PHE A 198 -15.66 -10.64 -10.21
C PHE A 198 -16.86 -11.53 -9.85
N ARG A 199 -16.70 -12.86 -9.88
CA ARG A 199 -17.74 -13.81 -9.49
C ARG A 199 -17.81 -14.00 -7.96
N ASN A 200 -16.71 -13.73 -7.25
CA ASN A 200 -16.56 -14.10 -5.84
C ASN A 200 -16.94 -13.01 -4.85
N TRP A 201 -17.39 -11.86 -5.34
CA TRP A 201 -17.83 -10.75 -4.50
C TRP A 201 -19.00 -10.03 -5.14
N ASP A 202 -19.73 -9.28 -4.32
CA ASP A 202 -20.79 -8.40 -4.75
C ASP A 202 -20.70 -7.09 -3.96
N TYR A 203 -21.46 -6.07 -4.38
CA TYR A 203 -21.47 -4.80 -3.68
C TYR A 203 -22.87 -4.20 -3.60
N HIS A 204 -23.03 -3.30 -2.65
CA HIS A 204 -24.13 -2.35 -2.62
C HIS A 204 -23.60 -0.96 -2.30
N GLU A 205 -24.38 0.06 -2.60
CA GLU A 205 -24.04 1.43 -2.23
C GLU A 205 -24.52 1.74 -0.81
N GLY A 206 -23.72 2.52 -0.09
CA GLY A 206 -24.04 2.94 1.26
C GLY A 206 -23.20 4.12 1.69
N LYS A 207 -22.95 4.22 3.00
CA LYS A 207 -22.08 5.24 3.58
C LYS A 207 -21.03 4.63 4.49
N CYS A 208 -19.87 5.26 4.54
CA CYS A 208 -18.83 4.98 5.52
C CYS A 208 -18.21 6.31 5.96
N MET A 209 -18.19 6.58 7.27
CA MET A 209 -17.72 7.87 7.81
C MET A 209 -18.41 9.09 7.16
N ASP A 210 -19.73 9.01 6.95
CA ASP A 210 -20.57 9.99 6.24
C ASP A 210 -20.23 10.23 4.76
N LEU A 211 -19.23 9.53 4.20
CA LEU A 211 -18.88 9.54 2.80
C LEU A 211 -19.72 8.52 2.01
N PRO A 212 -20.05 8.78 0.74
CA PRO A 212 -20.68 7.80 -0.12
C PRO A 212 -19.70 6.67 -0.44
N CYS A 213 -20.07 5.42 -0.14
CA CYS A 213 -19.16 4.29 -0.28
C CYS A 213 -19.82 3.11 -1.03
N TYR A 214 -19.01 2.35 -1.75
CA TYR A 214 -19.32 0.98 -2.10
C TYR A 214 -19.00 0.08 -0.89
N GLN A 215 -19.94 -0.81 -0.57
CA GLN A 215 -19.82 -1.82 0.48
C GLN A 215 -19.70 -3.17 -0.22
N LEU A 216 -18.48 -3.66 -0.35
CA LEU A 216 -18.13 -4.91 -1.02
C LEU A 216 -18.11 -6.04 0.00
N GLN A 217 -18.63 -7.19 -0.39
CA GLN A 217 -18.56 -8.41 0.39
C GLN A 217 -18.30 -9.59 -0.54
N GLY A 218 -17.52 -10.57 -0.09
CA GLY A 218 -17.21 -11.72 -0.92
C GLY A 218 -16.36 -12.74 -0.21
N LYS A 219 -15.70 -13.58 -1.01
CA LYS A 219 -14.78 -14.60 -0.52
C LYS A 219 -13.48 -14.54 -1.30
N ILE A 220 -12.36 -14.43 -0.58
CA ILE A 220 -11.02 -14.56 -1.15
C ILE A 220 -10.69 -16.04 -1.23
N THR A 221 -10.32 -16.50 -2.41
CA THR A 221 -9.78 -17.84 -2.66
C THR A 221 -8.33 -17.74 -3.11
N ASP A 222 -7.55 -18.79 -2.86
CA ASP A 222 -6.20 -18.95 -3.42
C ASP A 222 -5.18 -17.86 -3.05
N SER A 223 -5.30 -17.28 -1.85
CA SER A 223 -4.36 -16.28 -1.32
C SER A 223 -3.86 -16.57 0.11
N GLY A 224 -3.62 -17.85 0.40
CA GLY A 224 -3.00 -18.29 1.65
C GLY A 224 -3.72 -17.79 2.89
N ASP A 225 -3.05 -17.01 3.72
CA ASP A 225 -3.58 -16.48 4.98
C ASP A 225 -4.71 -15.46 4.80
N MET A 226 -4.89 -14.91 3.60
CA MET A 226 -6.00 -14.02 3.29
C MET A 226 -7.25 -14.77 2.79
N ASN A 227 -7.20 -16.09 2.70
CA ASN A 227 -8.38 -16.90 2.39
C ASN A 227 -9.47 -16.74 3.44
N GLY A 228 -10.69 -16.52 2.98
CA GLY A 228 -11.88 -16.38 3.83
C GLY A 228 -12.90 -15.38 3.29
N PRO A 229 -14.04 -15.23 3.98
CA PRO A 229 -14.97 -14.13 3.72
C PRO A 229 -14.28 -12.78 3.94
N PHE A 230 -14.66 -11.76 3.16
CA PHE A 230 -14.15 -10.41 3.34
C PHE A 230 -15.26 -9.36 3.26
N GLU A 231 -14.98 -8.21 3.86
CA GLU A 231 -15.73 -6.97 3.72
C GLU A 231 -14.75 -5.86 3.31
N MET A 232 -15.12 -5.03 2.34
CA MET A 232 -14.32 -3.87 1.92
C MET A 232 -15.22 -2.65 1.72
N GLN A 233 -14.74 -1.50 2.16
CA GLN A 233 -15.40 -0.22 2.02
C GLN A 233 -14.55 0.70 1.15
N VAL A 234 -15.13 1.21 0.07
CA VAL A 234 -14.42 2.04 -0.91
C VAL A 234 -15.20 3.33 -1.11
N GLU A 235 -14.55 4.49 -0.93
CA GLU A 235 -15.19 5.79 -1.19
C GLU A 235 -15.48 5.93 -2.70
N LYS A 236 -16.72 6.29 -3.05
CA LYS A 236 -17.23 6.19 -4.43
C LYS A 236 -16.56 7.14 -5.41
N ASN A 237 -16.18 8.32 -4.96
CA ASN A 237 -15.66 9.39 -5.81
C ASN A 237 -14.17 9.21 -6.08
N THR A 238 -13.41 8.89 -5.03
CA THR A 238 -11.96 8.79 -5.06
C THR A 238 -11.47 7.39 -5.34
N GLY A 239 -12.20 6.35 -4.93
CA GLY A 239 -11.69 4.97 -4.93
C GLY A 239 -10.79 4.64 -3.73
N THR A 240 -10.69 5.54 -2.74
CA THR A 240 -9.92 5.30 -1.51
C THR A 240 -10.55 4.15 -0.71
N VAL A 241 -9.72 3.18 -0.30
CA VAL A 241 -10.18 2.08 0.56
C VAL A 241 -10.26 2.58 2.01
N ILE A 242 -11.48 2.67 2.53
CA ILE A 242 -11.77 3.17 3.89
C ILE A 242 -11.64 2.05 4.93
N GLY A 243 -11.95 0.83 4.54
CA GLY A 243 -11.86 -0.32 5.43
C GLY A 243 -11.75 -1.62 4.65
N PHE A 244 -11.04 -2.58 5.22
CA PHE A 244 -10.93 -3.92 4.68
C PHE A 244 -10.83 -4.91 5.85
N LYS A 245 -11.60 -5.99 5.81
CA LYS A 245 -11.59 -7.03 6.82
C LYS A 245 -11.64 -8.39 6.15
N VAL A 246 -10.82 -9.32 6.66
CA VAL A 246 -10.85 -10.72 6.28
C VAL A 246 -11.22 -11.53 7.52
N PHE A 247 -12.08 -12.53 7.35
CA PHE A 247 -12.60 -13.36 8.41
C PHE A 247 -12.16 -14.82 8.27
N ASP A 248 -12.05 -15.53 9.38
CA ASP A 248 -11.96 -17.00 9.39
C ASP A 248 -13.33 -17.66 9.22
N ASP A 249 -13.35 -18.99 9.16
CA ASP A 249 -14.57 -19.79 9.04
C ASP A 249 -15.51 -19.63 10.25
N GLN A 250 -15.00 -19.16 11.39
CA GLN A 250 -15.76 -18.85 12.60
C GLN A 250 -16.19 -17.37 12.66
N LYS A 251 -16.02 -16.61 11.58
CA LYS A 251 -16.34 -15.17 11.47
C LYS A 251 -15.53 -14.26 12.39
N ARG A 252 -14.35 -14.70 12.84
CA ARG A 252 -13.40 -13.86 13.59
C ARG A 252 -12.50 -13.12 12.61
N VAL A 253 -12.16 -11.88 12.93
CA VAL A 253 -11.29 -11.05 12.09
C VAL A 253 -9.87 -11.63 12.11
N LYS A 254 -9.38 -12.04 10.93
CA LYS A 254 -8.00 -12.49 10.69
C LYS A 254 -7.10 -11.35 10.22
N TYR A 255 -7.66 -10.32 9.62
CA TYR A 255 -6.90 -9.16 9.17
C TYR A 255 -7.86 -7.99 9.08
N SER A 256 -7.40 -6.79 9.42
CA SER A 256 -8.19 -5.61 9.08
C SER A 256 -7.36 -4.37 8.86
N LEU A 257 -7.74 -3.59 7.85
CA LEU A 257 -7.46 -2.16 7.77
C LEU A 257 -8.71 -1.40 8.22
N THR A 258 -8.54 -0.48 9.17
CA THR A 258 -9.63 0.38 9.67
C THR A 258 -9.18 1.84 9.67
N THR A 259 -9.79 2.64 8.79
CA THR A 259 -9.64 4.11 8.84
C THR A 259 -10.31 4.67 10.10
N LYS A 260 -9.59 5.54 10.81
CA LYS A 260 -10.07 6.27 12.00
C LYS A 260 -10.49 7.70 11.68
N MET A 261 -9.80 8.31 10.71
CA MET A 261 -10.05 9.67 10.24
C MET A 261 -9.71 9.75 8.77
N ILE A 262 -10.52 10.49 8.02
CA ILE A 262 -10.23 10.82 6.63
C ILE A 262 -10.81 12.21 6.31
N LYS A 263 -10.06 13.01 5.55
CA LYS A 263 -10.52 14.26 4.94
C LYS A 263 -10.07 14.26 3.48
N ILE A 264 -11.03 14.42 2.58
CA ILE A 264 -10.82 14.41 1.13
C ILE A 264 -11.13 15.82 0.61
N ASP A 265 -10.23 16.36 -0.22
CA ASP A 265 -10.37 17.68 -0.86
C ASP A 265 -10.64 18.83 0.13
N GLN A 266 -10.04 18.71 1.32
CA GLN A 266 -10.07 19.76 2.35
C GLN A 266 -8.71 20.45 2.48
N PRO A 267 -8.66 21.71 2.91
CA PRO A 267 -7.40 22.41 3.16
C PRO A 267 -6.51 21.66 4.14
N LEU A 268 -5.24 21.50 3.78
CA LEU A 268 -4.21 20.91 4.63
C LEU A 268 -3.41 22.01 5.32
N ASP A 269 -2.98 21.74 6.55
CA ASP A 269 -1.98 22.56 7.24
C ASP A 269 -0.61 22.34 6.58
N GLU A 270 -0.06 23.39 5.96
CA GLU A 270 1.24 23.31 5.26
C GLU A 270 2.40 22.94 6.18
N THR A 271 2.27 23.19 7.49
CA THR A 271 3.30 22.85 8.46
C THR A 271 3.46 21.33 8.63
N LEU A 272 2.46 20.53 8.22
CA LEU A 272 2.54 19.06 8.22
C LEU A 272 3.72 18.55 7.38
N PHE A 273 4.08 19.23 6.31
CA PHE A 273 5.16 18.83 5.40
C PHE A 273 6.53 19.37 5.82
N THR A 274 6.63 19.99 6.99
CA THR A 274 7.87 20.60 7.47
C THR A 274 8.31 19.94 8.77
N LYS A 275 9.49 19.31 8.76
CA LYS A 275 10.10 18.74 9.97
C LYS A 275 11.57 19.15 10.04
N GLY A 276 11.92 19.79 11.15
CA GLY A 276 13.31 20.18 11.43
C GLY A 276 14.18 18.96 11.74
N THR A 277 15.47 19.08 11.44
CA THR A 277 16.49 18.04 11.69
C THR A 277 17.23 18.23 13.02
N ALA A 278 16.89 19.27 13.79
CA ALA A 278 17.49 19.53 15.08
C ALA A 278 17.30 18.34 16.04
N GLY A 279 18.39 17.86 16.63
CA GLY A 279 18.38 16.67 17.49
C GLY A 279 18.42 15.33 16.76
N TYR A 280 18.52 15.33 15.42
CA TYR A 280 18.73 14.11 14.63
C TYR A 280 20.15 14.04 14.06
N LYS A 281 20.72 12.84 14.05
CA LYS A 281 21.96 12.55 13.35
C LYS A 281 21.67 12.23 11.88
N LYS A 282 22.31 12.95 10.95
CA LYS A 282 22.24 12.61 9.52
C LYS A 282 22.99 11.31 9.26
N LEU A 283 22.36 10.40 8.53
CA LEU A 283 22.98 9.22 7.95
C LEU A 283 23.03 9.39 6.43
N GLU A 284 23.98 8.70 5.80
CA GLU A 284 23.96 8.57 4.35
C GLU A 284 22.83 7.61 3.95
N PRO A 285 22.12 7.88 2.84
CA PRO A 285 21.34 6.87 2.13
C PRO A 285 22.10 5.54 2.05
N MET A 286 21.49 4.43 2.48
CA MET A 286 22.05 3.11 2.14
C MET A 286 21.98 2.92 0.63
N ASP A 287 23.10 2.50 0.02
CA ASP A 287 23.09 2.06 -1.37
C ASP A 287 22.37 0.71 -1.41
N PRO A 288 21.30 0.59 -2.21
CA PRO A 288 20.59 -0.68 -2.29
C PRO A 288 21.43 -1.84 -2.84
N SER A 289 22.57 -1.57 -3.50
CA SER A 289 23.54 -2.62 -3.85
C SER A 289 24.26 -3.24 -2.65
N ASP A 290 24.15 -2.63 -1.47
CA ASP A 290 24.74 -3.14 -0.22
C ASP A 290 23.88 -4.26 0.40
N PHE A 291 22.73 -4.59 -0.18
CA PHE A 291 21.95 -5.78 0.16
C PHE A 291 22.36 -6.96 -0.75
N ASP A 292 23.22 -7.85 -0.24
CA ASP A 292 23.35 -9.20 -0.77
C ASP A 292 22.05 -9.95 -0.47
N PHE A 293 21.17 -10.09 -1.47
CA PHE A 293 20.01 -10.98 -1.44
C PHE A 293 20.38 -12.38 -1.94
#